data_AF-A0A4P5TBX8-F1
#
_entry.id   AF-A0A4P5TBX8-F1
#
_cell.length_a   1.000
_cell.length_b   1.000
_cell.length_c   1.000
_cell.angle_alpha   90.00
_cell.angle_beta   90.00
_cell.angle_gamma   90.00
#
_symmetry.space_group_name_H-M   'P 1'
#
loop_
_entity.id
_entity.type
_entity.pdbx_description
1 polymer ?
#
loop_
_entity_poly.entity_id
_entity_poly.type
_entity_poly.pdbx_seq_one_letter_code
_entity_poly.pdbx_strand_id
1 'polypeptide(L)'
;MFFKRLFSRSNLQLKVNDGGRAAAGYKGQAGDCVVRSIAIATGMPYQKVYDDLFQANEEFRNTSRTKLARSLKQRNDSPRTGTHRAVLNKYLEKLGWKWTPTMFVGQGCKVHLKKEELPMGTLIVSCSKHLTVVINGVLNDVFDCSRNGTRCVYGYWTKGN
;
A
#
# COMPACT_ATOMS: atom_id res chain seq x y z
N MET A 1 13.43 -37.45 11.56
CA MET A 1 12.18 -36.91 10.98
C MET A 1 12.49 -35.68 10.15
N PHE A 2 12.55 -35.84 8.83
CA PHE A 2 12.73 -34.71 7.91
C PHE A 2 11.42 -33.91 7.87
N PHE A 3 11.37 -32.78 8.58
CA PHE A 3 10.31 -31.81 8.39
C PHE A 3 10.38 -31.31 6.96
N LYS A 4 9.45 -31.78 6.12
CA LYS A 4 9.15 -31.14 4.83
C LYS A 4 8.78 -29.70 5.16
N ARG A 5 9.72 -28.78 4.94
CA ARG A 5 9.44 -27.35 4.82
C ARG A 5 8.45 -27.28 3.65
N LEU A 6 7.15 -27.27 3.93
CA LEU A 6 6.17 -26.88 2.92
C LEU A 6 6.59 -25.47 2.54
N PHE A 7 7.19 -25.35 1.36
CA PHE A 7 7.42 -24.07 0.75
C PHE A 7 6.03 -23.46 0.60
N SER A 8 5.68 -22.57 1.53
CA SER A 8 4.56 -21.66 1.35
C SER A 8 4.75 -21.09 -0.05
N ARG A 9 3.77 -21.30 -0.91
CA ARG A 9 3.65 -20.61 -2.19
C ARG A 9 2.48 -19.66 -2.01
N SER A 10 2.64 -18.43 -2.51
CA SER A 10 1.50 -17.54 -2.59
C SER A 10 0.50 -18.18 -3.55
N ASN A 11 -0.75 -18.22 -3.12
CA ASN A 11 -1.88 -18.61 -3.94
C ASN A 11 -2.71 -17.39 -4.38
N LEU A 12 -2.22 -16.17 -4.12
CA LEU A 12 -2.79 -14.96 -4.70
C LEU A 12 -2.42 -14.92 -6.18
N GLN A 13 -3.42 -14.94 -7.04
CA GLN A 13 -3.22 -14.66 -8.45
C GLN A 13 -2.85 -13.18 -8.61
N LEU A 14 -1.79 -12.91 -9.38
CA LEU A 14 -1.43 -11.55 -9.79
C LEU A 14 -2.30 -11.13 -10.97
N LYS A 15 -2.99 -9.99 -10.82
CA LYS A 15 -3.52 -9.19 -11.92
C LYS A 15 -2.63 -7.95 -12.08
N VAL A 16 -1.92 -7.87 -13.20
CA VAL A 16 -1.06 -6.73 -13.49
C VAL A 16 -1.92 -5.47 -13.61
N ASN A 17 -1.70 -4.52 -12.70
CA ASN A 17 -2.47 -3.30 -12.60
C ASN A 17 -1.57 -2.15 -12.11
N ASP A 18 -1.40 -1.13 -12.95
CA ASP A 18 -0.59 0.05 -12.65
C ASP A 18 -1.41 1.21 -12.07
N GLY A 19 -2.70 1.00 -11.82
CA GLY A 19 -3.62 2.02 -11.30
C GLY A 19 -3.87 3.18 -12.26
N GLY A 20 -3.59 3.03 -13.56
CA GLY A 20 -3.75 4.08 -14.55
C GLY A 20 -2.54 5.00 -14.70
N ARG A 21 -1.39 4.64 -14.10
CA ARG A 21 -0.15 5.43 -14.16
C ARG A 21 0.30 5.69 -15.60
N ALA A 22 0.37 4.65 -16.44
CA ALA A 22 0.78 4.80 -17.83
C ALA A 22 -0.23 5.63 -18.64
N ALA A 23 -1.53 5.45 -18.36
CA ALA A 23 -2.60 6.23 -18.99
C ALA A 23 -2.53 7.72 -18.64
N ALA A 24 -2.06 8.06 -17.44
CA ALA A 24 -1.78 9.44 -17.03
C ALA A 24 -0.47 10.01 -17.63
N GLY A 25 0.22 9.27 -18.54
CA GLY A 25 1.39 9.74 -19.27
C GLY A 25 2.73 9.54 -18.54
N TYR A 26 2.74 8.91 -17.36
CA TYR A 26 3.97 8.68 -16.61
C TYR A 26 4.82 7.56 -17.22
N LYS A 27 6.12 7.80 -17.33
CA LYS A 27 7.11 6.88 -17.91
C LYS A 27 8.14 6.42 -16.87
N GLY A 28 8.87 5.35 -17.21
CA GLY A 28 9.95 4.79 -16.40
C GLY A 28 9.50 4.23 -15.04
N GLN A 29 10.46 3.85 -14.21
CA GLN A 29 10.22 3.30 -12.87
C GLN A 29 9.94 4.41 -11.84
N ALA A 30 9.15 4.09 -10.81
CA ALA A 30 8.83 5.00 -9.69
C ALA A 30 8.45 4.21 -8.42
N GLY A 31 8.54 4.88 -7.27
CA GLY A 31 8.17 4.36 -5.95
C GLY A 31 6.73 4.71 -5.52
N ASP A 32 5.85 4.95 -6.49
CA ASP A 32 4.48 5.47 -6.32
C ASP A 32 3.43 4.40 -5.96
N CYS A 33 3.86 3.29 -5.33
CA CYS A 33 2.96 2.18 -4.95
C CYS A 33 1.74 2.66 -4.14
N VAL A 34 1.88 3.75 -3.38
CA VAL A 34 0.78 4.38 -2.64
C VAL A 34 -0.28 4.94 -3.57
N VAL A 35 0.12 5.73 -4.58
CA VAL A 35 -0.80 6.33 -5.55
C VAL A 35 -1.53 5.23 -6.32
N ARG A 36 -0.76 4.26 -6.84
CA ARG A 36 -1.33 3.13 -7.60
C ARG A 36 -2.34 2.35 -6.77
N SER A 37 -1.99 2.01 -5.53
CA SER A 37 -2.87 1.21 -4.68
C SER A 37 -4.17 1.93 -4.35
N ILE A 38 -4.11 3.23 -4.05
CA ILE A 38 -5.31 4.02 -3.80
C ILE A 38 -6.16 4.10 -5.06
N ALA A 39 -5.58 4.45 -6.20
CA ALA A 39 -6.30 4.56 -7.47
C ALA A 39 -7.01 3.24 -7.83
N ILE A 40 -6.34 2.10 -7.66
CA ILE A 40 -6.92 0.77 -7.88
C ILE A 40 -8.08 0.50 -6.92
N ALA A 41 -7.90 0.78 -5.62
CA ALA A 41 -8.86 0.44 -4.60
C ALA A 41 -10.10 1.36 -4.57
N THR A 42 -9.95 2.63 -4.97
CA THR A 42 -11.03 3.62 -4.96
C THR A 42 -11.66 3.85 -6.33
N GLY A 43 -11.01 3.43 -7.41
CA GLY A 43 -11.40 3.76 -8.78
C GLY A 43 -11.13 5.22 -9.15
N MET A 44 -10.46 5.99 -8.30
CA MET A 44 -10.11 7.39 -8.60
C MET A 44 -9.03 7.46 -9.69
N PRO A 45 -9.03 8.50 -10.55
CA PRO A 45 -7.96 8.69 -11.53
C PRO A 45 -6.59 8.80 -10.86
N TYR A 46 -5.58 8.12 -11.43
CA TYR A 46 -4.20 8.15 -10.94
C TYR A 46 -3.70 9.58 -10.67
N GLN A 47 -3.91 10.47 -11.65
CA GLN A 47 -3.46 11.87 -11.57
C GLN A 47 -4.08 12.58 -10.37
N LYS A 48 -5.39 12.40 -10.14
CA LYS A 48 -6.07 13.01 -9.00
C LYS A 48 -5.45 12.55 -7.68
N VAL A 49 -5.25 11.24 -7.51
CA VAL A 49 -4.63 10.70 -6.28
C VAL A 49 -3.21 11.21 -6.13
N TYR A 50 -2.46 11.33 -7.22
CA TYR A 50 -1.10 11.86 -7.22
C TYR A 50 -1.10 13.32 -6.71
N ASP A 51 -1.96 14.17 -7.26
CA ASP A 51 -2.03 15.59 -6.90
C ASP A 51 -2.51 15.79 -5.46
N ASP A 52 -3.55 15.04 -5.04
CA ASP A 52 -4.04 15.05 -3.67
C ASP A 52 -2.94 14.69 -2.66
N LEU A 53 -2.15 13.64 -2.95
CA LEU A 53 -1.06 13.22 -2.06
C LEU A 53 0.14 14.17 -2.10
N PHE A 54 0.40 14.80 -3.25
CA PHE A 54 1.42 15.84 -3.36
C PHE A 54 1.10 16.98 -2.40
N GLN A 55 -0.14 17.50 -2.46
CA GLN A 55 -0.61 18.56 -1.59
C GLN A 55 -0.59 18.13 -0.11
N ALA A 56 -1.01 16.90 0.19
CA ALA A 56 -1.01 16.39 1.56
C ALA A 56 0.41 16.20 2.14
N ASN A 57 1.40 15.84 1.32
CA ASN A 57 2.80 15.78 1.74
C ASN A 57 3.37 17.19 1.99
N GLU A 58 3.08 18.15 1.10
CA GLU A 58 3.45 19.55 1.27
C GLU A 58 2.86 20.13 2.57
N GLU A 59 1.57 19.93 2.79
CA GLU A 59 0.88 20.35 4.02
C GLU A 59 1.53 19.72 5.25
N PHE A 60 1.82 18.41 5.21
CA PHE A 60 2.49 17.72 6.31
C PHE A 60 3.87 18.29 6.59
N ARG A 61 4.69 18.55 5.56
CA ARG A 61 6.02 19.15 5.71
C ARG A 61 5.95 20.53 6.36
N ASN A 62 5.00 21.36 5.97
CA ASN A 62 4.89 22.74 6.44
C ASN A 62 4.21 22.87 7.82
N THR A 63 3.25 22.01 8.16
CA THR A 63 2.39 22.21 9.34
C THR A 63 2.68 21.25 10.50
N SER A 64 3.25 20.08 10.22
CA SER A 64 3.48 19.06 11.25
C SER A 64 4.67 19.42 12.14
N ARG A 65 4.49 19.29 13.45
CA ARG A 65 5.55 19.54 14.45
C ARG A 65 6.49 18.35 14.68
N THR A 66 6.31 17.26 13.94
CA THR A 66 7.12 16.04 14.10
C THR A 66 8.56 16.23 13.65
N LYS A 67 9.49 15.46 14.24
CA LYS A 67 10.90 15.43 13.79
C LYS A 67 11.02 15.04 12.32
N LEU A 68 10.15 14.14 11.84
CA LEU A 68 10.08 13.74 10.44
C LEU A 68 9.83 14.96 9.55
N ALA A 69 8.74 15.70 9.78
CA ALA A 69 8.37 16.84 8.96
C ALA A 69 9.49 17.89 8.87
N ARG A 70 10.14 18.21 10.00
CA ARG A 70 11.28 19.14 10.04
C ARG A 70 12.50 18.69 9.22
N SER A 71 12.63 17.39 8.94
CA SER A 71 13.72 16.84 8.12
C SER A 71 13.41 16.78 6.62
N LEU A 72 12.15 16.95 6.24
CA LEU A 72 11.72 16.84 4.84
C LEU A 72 12.04 18.11 4.06
N LYS A 73 12.35 17.92 2.77
CA LYS A 73 12.58 19.00 1.80
C LYS A 73 11.43 19.01 0.79
N GLN A 74 11.23 20.10 0.06
CA GLN A 74 10.16 20.20 -0.94
C GLN A 74 10.16 19.07 -1.98
N ARG A 75 11.35 18.56 -2.36
CA ARG A 75 11.46 17.38 -3.25
C ARG A 75 10.79 16.10 -2.69
N ASN A 76 10.59 16.01 -1.38
CA ASN A 76 9.92 14.89 -0.72
C ASN A 76 8.39 14.97 -0.82
N ASP A 77 7.84 16.08 -1.31
CA ASP A 77 6.40 16.25 -1.45
C ASP A 77 5.85 15.37 -2.59
N SER A 78 6.71 15.04 -3.58
CA SER A 78 6.36 14.23 -4.73
C SER A 78 6.07 12.75 -4.38
N PRO A 79 4.85 12.25 -4.65
CA PRO A 79 4.51 10.83 -4.45
C PRO A 79 5.32 9.85 -5.31
N ARG A 80 6.01 10.33 -6.35
CA ARG A 80 6.91 9.51 -7.19
C ARG A 80 7.95 8.76 -6.36
N THR A 81 8.38 9.34 -5.23
CA THR A 81 9.38 8.74 -4.33
C THR A 81 8.77 8.04 -3.11
N GLY A 82 7.45 7.87 -3.10
CA GLY A 82 6.69 7.32 -1.98
C GLY A 82 5.93 8.40 -1.21
N THR A 83 5.16 7.96 -0.22
CA THR A 83 4.36 8.82 0.65
C THR A 83 4.52 8.34 2.08
N HIS A 84 4.68 9.27 3.02
CA HIS A 84 4.88 8.93 4.41
C HIS A 84 3.61 8.32 5.02
N ARG A 85 3.78 7.32 5.90
CA ARG A 85 2.66 6.62 6.55
C ARG A 85 1.68 7.58 7.24
N ALA A 86 2.18 8.64 7.89
CA ALA A 86 1.33 9.63 8.55
C ALA A 86 0.39 10.36 7.58
N VAL A 87 0.86 10.65 6.35
CA VAL A 87 0.06 11.28 5.30
C VAL A 87 -0.92 10.29 4.71
N LEU A 88 -0.44 9.08 4.38
CA LEU A 88 -1.27 7.98 3.88
C LEU A 88 -2.45 7.67 4.80
N ASN A 89 -2.18 7.49 6.10
CA ASN A 89 -3.21 7.16 7.08
C ASN A 89 -4.30 8.23 7.12
N LYS A 90 -3.92 9.50 7.26
CA LYS A 90 -4.86 10.63 7.28
C LYS A 90 -5.67 10.73 5.99
N TYR A 91 -5.03 10.50 4.84
CA TYR A 91 -5.70 10.55 3.54
C TYR A 91 -6.75 9.44 3.40
N LEU A 92 -6.41 8.20 3.77
CA LEU A 92 -7.34 7.08 3.72
C LEU A 92 -8.48 7.22 4.74
N GLU A 93 -8.20 7.71 5.94
CA GLU A 93 -9.22 8.04 6.96
C GLU A 93 -10.24 9.07 6.41
N LYS A 94 -9.76 10.14 5.75
CA LYS A 94 -10.63 11.13 5.10
C LYS A 94 -11.52 10.52 4.00
N LEU A 95 -11.04 9.48 3.32
CA LEU A 95 -11.82 8.73 2.31
C LEU A 95 -12.76 7.66 2.90
N GLY A 96 -12.82 7.56 4.24
CA GLY A 96 -13.67 6.63 4.98
C GLY A 96 -13.11 5.21 5.12
N TRP A 97 -11.81 5.01 4.86
CA TRP A 97 -11.16 3.73 5.07
C TRP A 97 -10.76 3.56 6.54
N LYS A 98 -10.80 2.31 7.01
CA LYS A 98 -10.48 1.92 8.38
C LYS A 98 -9.25 1.01 8.39
N TRP A 99 -8.30 1.31 9.26
CA TRP A 99 -7.08 0.53 9.43
C TRP A 99 -7.30 -0.67 10.36
N THR A 100 -6.87 -1.85 9.93
CA THR A 100 -6.82 -3.07 10.74
C THR A 100 -5.38 -3.54 10.86
N PRO A 101 -4.74 -3.47 12.05
CA PRO A 101 -3.39 -3.99 12.24
C PRO A 101 -3.40 -5.53 12.32
N THR A 102 -2.39 -6.15 11.72
CA THR A 102 -2.19 -7.61 11.78
C THR A 102 -0.89 -8.00 12.50
N MET A 103 -0.09 -7.00 12.88
CA MET A 103 1.16 -7.17 13.63
C MET A 103 1.23 -6.17 14.78
N PHE A 104 1.66 -6.66 15.94
CA PHE A 104 1.94 -5.87 17.13
C PHE A 104 3.40 -6.06 17.56
N VAL A 105 3.93 -5.09 18.30
CA VAL A 105 5.30 -5.14 18.82
C VAL A 105 5.47 -6.40 19.67
N GLY A 106 6.55 -7.15 19.41
CA GLY A 106 6.88 -8.38 20.15
C GLY A 106 6.16 -9.65 19.70
N GLN A 107 5.19 -9.59 18.78
CA GLN A 107 4.40 -10.77 18.38
C GLN A 107 4.91 -11.50 17.13
N GLY A 108 5.88 -10.94 16.42
CA GLY A 108 6.33 -11.47 15.14
C GLY A 108 5.27 -11.34 14.04
N CYS A 109 5.52 -12.01 12.92
CA CYS A 109 4.66 -12.00 11.74
C CYS A 109 3.62 -13.12 11.80
N LYS A 110 2.34 -12.75 11.89
CA LYS A 110 1.22 -13.70 12.00
C LYS A 110 0.39 -13.80 10.72
N VAL A 111 0.37 -12.74 9.92
CA VAL A 111 -0.41 -12.63 8.69
C VAL A 111 0.51 -12.31 7.53
N HIS A 112 0.32 -13.02 6.43
CA HIS A 112 1.09 -12.93 5.21
C HIS A 112 0.20 -12.54 4.03
N LEU A 113 0.83 -12.09 2.96
CA LEU A 113 0.17 -11.77 1.70
C LEU A 113 -0.21 -13.07 0.98
N LYS A 114 -1.26 -13.73 1.48
CA LYS A 114 -1.87 -14.97 0.98
C LYS A 114 -3.38 -14.89 1.06
N LYS A 115 -4.08 -15.68 0.25
CA LYS A 115 -5.54 -15.64 0.14
C LYS A 115 -6.24 -16.08 1.43
N GLU A 116 -5.76 -17.12 2.10
CA GLU A 116 -6.39 -17.68 3.31
C GLU A 116 -6.22 -16.81 4.56
N GLU A 117 -5.20 -15.95 4.57
CA GLU A 117 -4.85 -15.15 5.74
C GLU A 117 -5.44 -13.71 5.67
N LEU A 118 -6.09 -13.36 4.55
CA LEU A 118 -6.68 -12.05 4.31
C LEU A 118 -8.20 -12.14 4.10
N PRO A 119 -8.98 -11.16 4.60
CA PRO A 119 -10.41 -11.15 4.36
C PRO A 119 -10.76 -10.93 2.87
N MET A 120 -11.96 -11.36 2.48
CA MET A 120 -12.52 -11.02 1.16
C MET A 120 -12.93 -9.54 1.09
N GLY A 121 -13.12 -9.02 -0.13
CA GLY A 121 -13.37 -7.60 -0.39
C GLY A 121 -12.16 -6.86 -0.96
N THR A 122 -12.22 -5.53 -0.95
CA THR A 122 -11.12 -4.65 -1.40
C THR A 122 -10.27 -4.24 -0.22
N LEU A 123 -9.00 -4.64 -0.23
CA LEU A 123 -8.03 -4.35 0.81
C LEU A 123 -6.87 -3.54 0.25
N ILE A 124 -6.51 -2.44 0.91
CA ILE A 124 -5.19 -1.79 0.69
C ILE A 124 -4.23 -2.34 1.74
N VAL A 125 -3.26 -3.14 1.31
CA VAL A 125 -2.42 -3.96 2.19
C VAL A 125 -1.04 -3.31 2.36
N SER A 126 -0.63 -3.10 3.61
CA SER A 126 0.66 -2.53 3.96
C SER A 126 1.69 -3.62 4.26
N CYS A 127 2.79 -3.59 3.52
CA CYS A 127 3.93 -4.48 3.68
C CYS A 127 5.22 -3.66 3.90
N SER A 128 6.34 -4.34 4.20
CA SER A 128 7.65 -3.67 4.28
C SER A 128 7.97 -2.93 2.97
N LYS A 129 8.15 -1.60 3.07
CA LYS A 129 8.48 -0.67 1.98
C LYS A 129 7.56 -0.74 0.75
N HIS A 130 6.31 -1.16 0.92
CA HIS A 130 5.38 -1.35 -0.20
C HIS A 130 3.92 -1.32 0.24
N LEU A 131 3.07 -0.75 -0.61
CA LEU A 131 1.62 -0.80 -0.50
C LEU A 131 1.08 -1.52 -1.75
N THR A 132 0.11 -2.40 -1.57
CA THR A 132 -0.52 -3.15 -2.66
C THR A 132 -2.02 -3.29 -2.43
N VAL A 133 -2.75 -3.85 -3.39
CA VAL A 133 -4.20 -4.06 -3.25
C VAL A 133 -4.54 -5.53 -3.44
N VAL A 134 -5.37 -6.06 -2.56
CA VAL A 134 -5.99 -7.38 -2.74
C VAL A 134 -7.48 -7.17 -2.91
N ILE A 135 -8.04 -7.61 -4.04
CA ILE A 135 -9.47 -7.53 -4.34
C ILE A 135 -10.00 -8.94 -4.47
N ASN A 136 -10.85 -9.38 -3.53
CA ASN A 136 -11.46 -10.71 -3.53
C ASN A 136 -10.42 -11.85 -3.72
N GLY A 137 -9.28 -11.74 -3.03
CA GLY A 137 -8.20 -12.73 -3.13
C GLY A 137 -7.34 -12.64 -4.39
N VAL A 138 -7.42 -11.54 -5.15
CA VAL A 138 -6.56 -11.26 -6.32
C VAL A 138 -5.62 -10.10 -6.00
N LEU A 139 -4.32 -10.32 -6.16
CA LEU A 139 -3.29 -9.29 -5.98
C LEU A 139 -3.30 -8.35 -7.19
N ASN A 140 -3.55 -7.07 -6.98
CA ASN A 140 -3.54 -6.04 -8.01
C ASN A 140 -2.29 -5.15 -7.82
N ASP A 141 -1.27 -5.39 -8.65
CA ASP A 141 0.00 -4.68 -8.60
C ASP A 141 0.74 -4.82 -9.94
N VAL A 142 1.89 -4.18 -10.09
CA VAL A 142 2.72 -4.30 -11.31
C VAL A 142 3.67 -5.50 -11.30
N PHE A 143 3.75 -6.22 -10.17
CA PHE A 143 4.53 -7.46 -10.03
C PHE A 143 4.01 -8.30 -8.85
N ASP A 144 4.33 -9.60 -8.82
CA ASP A 144 4.02 -10.44 -7.67
C ASP A 144 4.90 -10.06 -6.48
N CYS A 145 4.29 -9.34 -5.55
CA CYS A 145 4.97 -8.80 -4.41
C CYS A 145 4.86 -9.72 -3.17
N SER A 146 4.27 -10.91 -3.27
CA SER A 146 3.98 -11.84 -2.15
C SER A 146 5.18 -12.56 -1.56
N ARG A 147 6.32 -12.59 -2.26
CA ARG A 147 7.52 -13.37 -1.89
C ARG A 147 7.17 -14.85 -1.64
N ASN A 148 6.48 -15.49 -2.58
CA ASN A 148 5.96 -16.85 -2.42
C ASN A 148 5.08 -16.99 -1.16
N GLY A 149 4.30 -15.96 -0.84
CA GLY A 149 3.42 -15.95 0.32
C GLY A 149 4.17 -15.80 1.66
N THR A 150 5.48 -15.58 1.67
CA THR A 150 6.22 -15.32 2.91
C THR A 150 6.23 -13.86 3.31
N ARG A 151 5.65 -12.96 2.49
CA ARG A 151 5.64 -11.53 2.81
C ARG A 151 4.65 -11.21 3.91
N CYS A 152 5.17 -10.70 5.02
CA CYS A 152 4.39 -10.21 6.14
C CYS A 152 3.52 -9.00 5.78
N VAL A 153 2.29 -9.03 6.26
CA VAL A 153 1.33 -7.93 6.22
C VAL A 153 1.35 -7.26 7.59
N TYR A 154 1.60 -5.95 7.60
CA TYR A 154 1.60 -5.15 8.83
C TYR A 154 0.18 -4.76 9.25
N GLY A 155 -0.70 -4.68 8.26
CA GLY A 155 -2.11 -4.43 8.39
C GLY A 155 -2.69 -4.07 7.04
N TYR A 156 -3.99 -3.86 7.01
CA TYR A 156 -4.71 -3.52 5.79
C TYR A 156 -5.79 -2.48 6.08
N TRP A 157 -6.15 -1.73 5.06
CA TRP A 157 -7.30 -0.84 5.09
C TRP A 157 -8.49 -1.49 4.42
N THR A 158 -9.66 -1.35 5.03
CA THR A 158 -10.95 -1.72 4.44
C THR A 158 -11.89 -0.53 4.46
N LYS A 159 -12.85 -0.50 3.53
CA LYS A 159 -13.97 0.44 3.58
C LYS A 159 -15.21 -0.36 3.98
N GLY A 160 -16.00 0.17 4.92
CA GLY A 160 -17.30 -0.43 5.25
C GLY A 160 -18.18 -0.40 4.01
N ASN A 161 -18.91 -1.49 3.77
CA ASN A 161 -19.99 -1.52 2.78
C ASN A 161 -21.11 -0.55 3.18
#